data_AF-A0A376S8E0-F1
#
_entry.id   AF-A0A376S8E0-F1
#
_cell.length_a   1.000
_cell.length_b   1.000
_cell.length_c   1.000
_cell.angle_alpha   90.00
_cell.angle_beta   90.00
_cell.angle_gamma   90.00
#
_symmetry.space_group_name_H-M   'P 1'
#
loop_
_entity.id
_entity.type
_entity.pdbx_description
1 polymer ?
#
loop_
_entity_poly.entity_id
_entity_poly.type
_entity_poly.pdbx_seq_one_letter_code
_entity_poly.pdbx_strand_id
1 'polypeptide(L)'
;MPFSGLLFIIASIWCNFSVPAWDGYLRVNALLADKLLPLLQDDDIIWIHDYHLLPFAHELRKRGVNNRIGFFLHIPFPTPEIFKRAADI
;
A
#
# COMPACT_ATOMS: atom_id res chain seq x y z
N MET A 1 34.38 -4.91 -28.51
CA MET A 1 33.24 -5.84 -28.49
C MET A 1 32.00 -5.06 -28.09
N PRO A 2 31.05 -4.82 -29.01
CA PRO A 2 29.96 -3.86 -28.79
C PRO A 2 28.69 -4.52 -28.23
N PHE A 3 27.85 -3.71 -27.58
CA PHE A 3 26.46 -3.96 -27.12
C PHE A 3 26.22 -4.54 -25.72
N SER A 4 26.69 -3.85 -24.67
CA SER A 4 26.14 -3.95 -23.30
C SER A 4 24.96 -2.98 -23.02
N GLY A 5 24.60 -2.10 -23.97
CA GLY A 5 23.65 -1.01 -23.74
C GLY A 5 22.16 -1.33 -23.95
N LEU A 6 21.81 -2.36 -24.73
CA LEU A 6 20.41 -2.63 -25.09
C LEU A 6 19.65 -3.45 -24.04
N LEU A 7 20.36 -4.26 -23.24
CA LEU A 7 19.77 -5.10 -22.19
C LEU A 7 19.31 -4.30 -20.96
N PHE A 8 19.93 -3.13 -20.71
CA PHE A 8 19.64 -2.28 -19.55
C PHE A 8 18.43 -1.34 -19.75
N ILE A 9 18.05 -1.07 -21.01
CA ILE A 9 16.98 -0.12 -21.35
C ILE A 9 15.58 -0.78 -21.28
N ILE A 10 15.48 -2.11 -21.40
CA ILE A 10 14.19 -2.84 -21.42
C ILE A 10 13.71 -3.26 -20.01
N ALA A 11 14.61 -3.44 -19.04
CA ALA A 11 14.25 -3.85 -17.67
C ALA A 11 13.50 -2.77 -16.87
N SER A 12 13.65 -1.51 -17.27
CA SER A 12 13.16 -0.33 -16.56
C SER A 12 11.89 0.24 -17.20
N ILE A 13 10.83 -0.57 -17.28
CA ILE A 13 9.43 -0.14 -17.54
C ILE A 13 8.59 -0.27 -16.23
N TRP A 14 9.31 -0.13 -15.11
CA TRP A 14 8.93 0.45 -13.81
C TRP A 14 7.79 -0.19 -13.01
N CYS A 15 8.02 -1.42 -12.54
CA CYS A 15 7.52 -1.89 -11.25
C CYS A 15 8.41 -3.05 -10.76
N ASN A 16 8.96 -2.96 -9.54
CA ASN A 16 9.78 -4.03 -8.96
C ASN A 16 9.03 -4.66 -7.79
N PHE A 17 8.52 -5.86 -7.99
CA PHE A 17 7.84 -6.61 -6.96
C PHE A 17 8.83 -7.46 -6.17
N SER A 18 8.74 -7.38 -4.85
CA SER A 18 9.54 -8.24 -3.97
C SER A 18 8.74 -8.58 -2.73
N VAL A 19 8.70 -9.88 -2.39
CA VAL A 19 8.00 -10.39 -1.21
C VAL A 19 8.52 -9.73 0.08
N PRO A 20 9.85 -9.55 0.29
CA PRO A 20 10.33 -8.88 1.49
C PRO A 20 9.85 -7.42 1.63
N ALA A 21 9.70 -6.69 0.52
CA ALA A 21 9.16 -5.33 0.57
C ALA A 21 7.66 -5.33 0.85
N TRP A 22 6.92 -6.29 0.29
CA TRP A 22 5.49 -6.47 0.57
C TRP A 22 5.24 -6.80 2.05
N ASP A 23 6.00 -7.75 2.62
CA ASP A 23 5.90 -8.08 4.04
C ASP A 23 6.26 -6.89 4.93
N GLY A 24 7.28 -6.11 4.53
CA GLY A 24 7.63 -4.86 5.18
C GLY A 24 6.49 -3.84 5.16
N TYR A 25 5.85 -3.68 4.00
CA TYR A 25 4.72 -2.77 3.80
C TYR A 25 3.52 -3.14 4.70
N LEU A 26 3.16 -4.42 4.77
CA LEU A 26 2.11 -4.91 5.67
C LEU A 26 2.48 -4.72 7.14
N ARG A 27 3.72 -5.08 7.52
CA ARG A 27 4.21 -4.95 8.90
C ARG A 27 4.19 -3.51 9.39
N VAL A 28 4.61 -2.57 8.56
CA VAL A 28 4.60 -1.14 8.91
C VAL A 28 3.16 -0.64 9.09
N ASN A 29 2.23 -1.03 8.21
CA ASN A 29 0.81 -0.68 8.36
C ASN A 29 0.21 -1.22 9.66
N ALA A 30 0.51 -2.47 10.01
CA ALA A 30 0.09 -3.07 11.28
C ALA A 30 0.65 -2.30 12.49
N LEU A 31 1.95 -1.99 12.46
CA LEU A 31 2.61 -1.24 13.53
C LEU A 31 2.03 0.17 13.70
N LEU A 32 1.75 0.86 12.60
CA LEU A 32 1.12 2.18 12.66
C LEU A 32 -0.30 2.08 13.24
N ALA A 33 -1.05 1.03 12.92
CA ALA A 33 -2.40 0.83 13.47
C ALA A 33 -2.34 0.59 14.99
N ASP A 34 -1.36 -0.17 15.47
CA ASP A 34 -1.11 -0.37 16.91
C ASP A 34 -0.79 0.94 17.64
N LYS A 35 -0.07 1.85 16.98
CA LYS A 35 0.27 3.16 17.55
C LYS A 35 -0.91 4.13 17.56
N LEU A 36 -1.82 4.03 16.59
CA LEU A 36 -3.01 4.87 16.52
C LEU A 36 -4.09 4.42 17.51
N LEU A 37 -4.23 3.11 17.74
CA LEU A 37 -5.30 2.53 18.56
C LEU A 37 -5.52 3.21 19.94
N PRO A 38 -4.51 3.47 20.78
CA PRO A 38 -4.72 4.10 22.09
C PRO A 38 -5.10 5.59 22.02
N LEU A 39 -5.05 6.20 20.84
CA LEU A 39 -5.37 7.62 20.64
C LEU A 39 -6.79 7.84 20.09
N LEU A 40 -7.46 6.77 19.66
CA LEU A 40 -8.79 6.85 19.04
C LEU A 40 -9.88 6.95 20.11
N GLN A 41 -10.86 7.81 19.82
CA GLN A 41 -12.14 7.88 20.52
C GLN A 41 -13.24 7.28 19.65
N ASP A 42 -14.35 6.83 20.26
CA ASP A 42 -15.40 6.09 19.55
C ASP A 42 -16.10 6.90 18.45
N ASP A 43 -16.11 8.23 18.56
CA ASP A 43 -16.76 9.15 17.62
C ASP A 43 -15.81 9.74 16.56
N ASP A 44 -14.52 9.40 16.61
CA ASP A 44 -13.53 9.89 15.65
C ASP A 44 -13.87 9.47 14.21
N ILE A 45 -13.53 10.35 13.28
CA ILE A 45 -13.55 10.08 11.84
C ILE A 45 -12.12 9.94 11.37
N ILE A 46 -11.77 8.75 10.90
CA ILE A 46 -10.43 8.43 10.42
C ILE A 46 -10.38 8.71 8.92
N TRP A 47 -9.46 9.57 8.48
CA TRP A 47 -9.25 9.83 7.07
C TRP A 47 -7.84 9.42 6.66
N ILE A 48 -7.76 8.35 5.86
CA ILE A 48 -6.52 7.76 5.38
C ILE A 48 -6.18 8.37 4.02
N HIS A 49 -4.91 8.76 3.86
CA HIS A 49 -4.42 9.37 2.64
C HIS A 49 -3.34 8.52 1.97
N ASP A 50 -3.49 8.37 0.67
CA ASP A 50 -2.50 7.86 -0.27
C ASP A 50 -2.19 6.36 -0.22
N TYR A 51 -1.49 5.87 -1.25
CA TYR A 51 -1.25 4.43 -1.47
C TYR A 51 -0.34 3.78 -0.42
N HIS A 52 0.44 4.56 0.33
CA HIS A 52 1.33 4.04 1.37
C HIS A 52 0.58 3.33 2.51
N LEU A 53 -0.71 3.66 2.69
CA LEU A 53 -1.55 3.20 3.80
C LEU A 53 -2.77 2.38 3.33
N LEU A 54 -2.66 1.73 2.17
CA LEU A 54 -3.78 0.99 1.57
C LEU A 54 -4.31 -0.14 2.50
N PRO A 55 -3.47 -0.94 3.20
CA PRO A 55 -3.92 -1.93 4.18
C PRO A 55 -4.36 -1.34 5.52
N PHE A 56 -4.16 -0.05 5.76
CA PHE A 56 -4.28 0.53 7.10
C PHE A 56 -5.69 0.39 7.68
N ALA A 57 -6.72 0.62 6.86
CA ALA A 57 -8.11 0.44 7.27
C ALA A 57 -8.39 -1.02 7.70
N HIS A 58 -7.86 -1.99 6.95
CA HIS A 58 -8.00 -3.41 7.29
C HIS A 58 -7.33 -3.75 8.61
N GLU A 59 -6.12 -3.22 8.84
CA GLU A 59 -5.40 -3.40 10.09
C GLU A 59 -6.14 -2.78 11.29
N LEU A 60 -6.79 -1.63 11.12
CA LEU A 60 -7.66 -1.04 12.14
C LEU A 60 -8.89 -1.92 12.43
N ARG A 61 -9.55 -2.45 11.37
CA ARG A 61 -10.71 -3.33 11.54
C ARG A 61 -10.38 -4.63 12.27
N LYS A 62 -9.22 -5.24 12.01
CA LYS A 62 -8.75 -6.42 12.78
C LYS A 62 -8.64 -6.16 14.28
N ARG A 63 -8.39 -4.92 14.68
CA ARG A 63 -8.26 -4.48 16.07
C ARG A 63 -9.58 -4.03 16.70
N GLY A 64 -10.70 -4.19 15.99
CA GLY A 64 -12.02 -3.85 16.49
C GLY A 64 -12.38 -2.37 16.40
N VAL A 65 -11.59 -1.57 15.69
CA VAL A 65 -11.92 -0.16 15.43
C VAL A 65 -13.20 -0.11 14.60
N ASN A 66 -14.25 0.54 15.10
CA ASN A 66 -15.56 0.67 14.43
C ASN A 66 -15.84 2.08 13.91
N ASN A 67 -14.91 3.01 14.09
CA ASN A 67 -14.97 4.38 13.59
C ASN A 67 -15.29 4.44 12.09
N ARG A 68 -15.83 5.58 11.66
CA ARG A 68 -15.98 5.89 10.23
C ARG A 68 -14.58 6.08 9.65
N ILE A 69 -14.26 5.33 8.60
CA ILE A 69 -12.97 5.39 7.93
C ILE A 69 -13.21 5.81 6.47
N GLY A 70 -12.62 6.93 6.07
CA GLY A 70 -12.50 7.36 4.67
C GLY A 70 -11.10 7.08 4.13
N PHE A 71 -10.99 6.78 2.84
CA PHE A 71 -9.72 6.65 2.13
C PHE A 71 -9.71 7.57 0.91
N PHE A 72 -8.63 8.32 0.73
CA PHE A 72 -8.43 9.17 -0.43
C PHE A 72 -7.08 8.86 -1.10
N LEU A 73 -7.14 8.48 -2.37
CA LEU A 73 -5.96 8.21 -3.18
C LEU A 73 -5.58 9.47 -3.97
N HIS A 74 -4.37 9.98 -3.75
CA HIS A 74 -3.89 11.20 -4.40
C HIS A 74 -3.39 10.94 -5.83
N ILE A 75 -2.85 9.75 -6.07
CA ILE A 75 -2.39 9.33 -7.39
C ILE A 75 -3.54 8.71 -8.21
N PRO A 76 -3.47 8.72 -9.56
CA PRO A 76 -4.46 8.03 -10.36
C PRO A 76 -4.48 6.54 -10.04
N PHE A 77 -5.67 5.98 -9.89
CA PHE A 77 -5.82 4.54 -9.77
C PHE A 77 -5.52 3.89 -11.15
N PRO A 78 -4.70 2.82 -11.20
CA PRO A 78 -4.36 2.17 -12.47
C PRO A 78 -5.59 1.54 -13.12
N THR A 79 -5.54 1.32 -14.44
CA THR A 79 -6.59 0.57 -15.12
C THR A 79 -6.70 -0.86 -14.53
N PRO A 80 -7.88 -1.50 -14.55
CA PRO A 80 -8.05 -2.85 -14.00
C PRO A 80 -7.06 -3.89 -14.58
N GLU A 81 -6.66 -3.73 -15.84
CA GLU A 81 -5.67 -4.59 -16.49
C GLU A 81 -4.28 -4.47 -15.87
N ILE A 82 -3.85 -3.25 -15.56
CA ILE A 82 -2.56 -2.98 -14.90
C ILE A 82 -2.62 -3.41 -13.43
N PHE A 83 -3.75 -3.18 -12.76
CA PHE A 83 -3.93 -3.56 -11.36
C PHE A 83 -3.80 -5.08 -11.15
N LYS A 84 -4.41 -5.89 -12.02
CA LYS A 84 -4.32 -7.36 -11.93
C LYS A 84 -2.88 -7.87 -12.04
N ARG A 85 -2.06 -7.26 -12.90
CA ARG A 85 -0.63 -7.61 -13.03
C ARG A 85 0.16 -7.42 -11.73
N ALA A 86 -0.28 -6.53 -10.84
CA ALA A 86 0.31 -6.34 -9.53
C ALA A 86 -0.19 -7.36 -8.48
N ALA A 87 -1.35 -7.97 -8.69
CA ALA A 87 -1.98 -8.92 -7.77
C ALA A 87 -1.63 -10.39 -8.07
N ASP A 88 -1.11 -10.68 -9.27
CA ASP A 88 -0.77 -12.03 -9.73
C ASP A 88 0.69 -12.46 -9.36
N ILE A 89 1.34 -11.77 -8.42
CA ILE A 89 2.73 -12.02 -7.97
C ILE A 89 2.75 -12.49 -6.52
#